data_AF-A0A0F9F798-F1
#
_entry.id   AF-A0A0F9F798-F1
#
_cell.length_a   1.000
_cell.length_b   1.000
_cell.length_c   1.000
_cell.angle_alpha   90.00
_cell.angle_beta   90.00
_cell.angle_gamma   90.00
#
_symmetry.space_group_name_H-M   'P 1'
#
loop_
_entity.id
_entity.type
_entity.pdbx_description
1 polymer ?
#
loop_
_entity_poly.entity_id
_entity_poly.type
_entity_poly.pdbx_seq_one_letter_code
_entity_poly.pdbx_strand_id
1 'polypeptide(L)'
;MNSTLPAIAGARLPDTYVRAKAALAACSRIDECKDWADKAEALASYAKQAKDDAMRKMADRIQARAIRRCGELLRQIDASKGGRPPKTQAGAHPSSRSKATASAGLSEHQRKTALRVASIPGPRHDG
;
A
#
# COMPACT_ATOMS: atom_id res chain seq x y z
N MET A 1 -16.35 -45.23 -3.03
CA MET A 1 -16.54 -44.40 -1.82
C MET A 1 -16.28 -42.96 -2.21
N ASN A 2 -17.33 -42.19 -2.52
CA ASN A 2 -17.20 -40.81 -3.00
C ASN A 2 -17.09 -39.86 -1.81
N SER A 3 -15.91 -39.28 -1.62
CA SER A 3 -15.68 -38.24 -0.61
C SER A 3 -16.17 -36.90 -1.15
N THR A 4 -17.43 -36.57 -0.88
CA THR A 4 -18.00 -35.24 -1.17
C THR A 4 -17.47 -34.27 -0.11
N LEU A 5 -16.33 -33.64 -0.39
CA LEU A 5 -15.82 -32.55 0.44
C LEU A 5 -16.82 -31.38 0.41
N PRO A 6 -17.22 -30.82 1.56
CA PRO A 6 -18.16 -29.69 1.59
C PRO A 6 -17.55 -28.47 0.88
N ALA A 7 -18.37 -27.78 0.08
CA ALA A 7 -17.96 -26.59 -0.66
C ALA A 7 -17.54 -25.46 0.30
N ILE A 8 -16.23 -25.23 0.41
CA ILE A 8 -15.61 -24.22 1.28
C ILE A 8 -16.11 -22.80 0.95
N ALA A 9 -16.69 -22.61 -0.24
CA ALA A 9 -17.24 -21.34 -0.73
C ALA A 9 -18.32 -20.71 0.16
N GLY A 10 -19.02 -21.51 0.99
CA GLY A 10 -20.05 -21.02 1.93
C GLY A 10 -19.59 -20.83 3.38
N ALA A 11 -18.32 -21.10 3.70
CA ALA A 11 -17.84 -21.04 5.07
C ALA A 11 -17.74 -19.59 5.57
N ARG A 12 -18.40 -19.27 6.70
CA ARG A 12 -18.20 -18.00 7.39
C ARG A 12 -16.75 -17.89 7.83
N LEU A 13 -16.05 -16.91 7.26
CA LEU A 13 -14.70 -16.57 7.68
C LEU A 13 -14.72 -16.12 9.14
N PRO A 14 -13.67 -16.42 9.93
CA PRO A 14 -13.55 -15.87 11.28
C PRO A 14 -13.64 -14.34 11.25
N ASP A 15 -14.38 -13.75 12.19
CA ASP A 15 -14.59 -12.30 12.25
C ASP A 15 -13.27 -11.52 12.31
N THR A 16 -12.24 -12.09 12.93
CA THR A 16 -10.87 -11.54 12.96
C THR A 16 -10.28 -11.40 11.56
N TYR A 17 -10.52 -12.37 10.68
CA TYR A 17 -10.04 -12.37 9.29
C TYR A 17 -10.82 -11.38 8.42
N VAL A 18 -12.14 -11.26 8.62
CA VAL A 18 -12.97 -10.25 7.94
C VAL A 18 -12.55 -8.84 8.37
N ARG A 19 -12.34 -8.62 9.66
CA ARG A 19 -11.84 -7.34 10.22
C ARG A 19 -10.43 -7.01 9.72
N ALA A 20 -9.54 -7.99 9.62
CA ALA A 20 -8.21 -7.80 9.04
C ALA A 20 -8.28 -7.41 7.56
N LYS A 21 -9.15 -8.06 6.76
CA LYS A 21 -9.41 -7.67 5.37
C LYS A 21 -9.96 -6.25 5.26
N ALA A 22 -10.93 -5.89 6.12
CA ALA A 22 -11.52 -4.57 6.15
C ALA A 22 -10.51 -3.50 6.57
N ALA A 23 -9.70 -3.73 7.60
CA ALA A 23 -8.66 -2.81 8.05
C ALA A 23 -7.57 -2.59 6.99
N LEU A 24 -7.16 -3.66 6.29
CA LEU A 24 -6.21 -3.57 5.17
C LEU A 24 -6.81 -2.80 3.98
N ALA A 25 -8.12 -2.93 3.73
CA ALA A 25 -8.81 -2.19 2.67
C ALA A 25 -9.14 -0.74 3.07
N ALA A 26 -9.32 -0.49 4.37
CA ALA A 26 -9.77 0.79 4.93
C ALA A 26 -8.62 1.71 5.34
N CYS A 27 -7.35 1.38 5.07
CA CYS A 27 -6.27 2.35 5.20
C CYS A 27 -6.64 3.60 4.38
N SER A 28 -7.06 4.63 5.11
CA SER A 28 -7.74 5.81 4.58
C SER A 28 -6.81 7.02 4.66
N ARG A 29 -5.77 6.92 5.49
CA ARG A 29 -4.75 7.93 5.67
C ARG A 29 -3.39 7.44 5.18
N ILE A 30 -2.57 8.40 4.78
CA ILE A 30 -1.25 8.17 4.17
C ILE A 30 -0.25 7.64 5.22
N ASP A 31 -0.35 8.12 6.45
CA ASP A 31 0.47 7.70 7.60
C ASP A 31 0.19 6.24 7.97
N GLU A 32 -1.07 5.82 8.03
CA GLU A 32 -1.45 4.42 8.25
C GLU A 32 -0.84 3.50 7.17
N CYS A 33 -0.88 3.92 5.90
CA CYS A 33 -0.27 3.14 4.81
C CYS A 33 1.25 3.02 4.99
N LYS A 34 1.92 4.07 5.45
CA LYS A 34 3.36 4.05 5.73
C LYS A 34 3.68 3.11 6.89
N ASP A 35 2.94 3.22 8.00
CA ASP A 35 3.16 2.39 9.17
C ASP A 35 3.04 0.89 8.83
N TRP A 36 2.05 0.51 8.02
CA TRP A 36 1.90 -0.86 7.54
C TRP A 36 3.03 -1.30 6.62
N ALA A 37 3.50 -0.42 5.74
CA ALA A 37 4.63 -0.72 4.87
C ALA A 37 5.93 -0.93 5.67
N ASP A 38 6.21 -0.06 6.63
CA ASP A 38 7.41 -0.12 7.47
C ASP A 38 7.39 -1.37 8.38
N LYS A 39 6.23 -1.70 8.97
CA LYS A 39 6.04 -2.93 9.76
C LYS A 39 6.23 -4.20 8.91
N ALA A 40 5.68 -4.20 7.70
CA ALA A 40 5.82 -5.33 6.79
C ALA A 40 7.27 -5.52 6.32
N GLU A 41 8.01 -4.43 6.10
CA GLU A 41 9.45 -4.47 5.77
C GLU A 41 10.29 -5.06 6.91
N ALA A 42 10.00 -4.66 8.15
CA ALA A 42 10.64 -5.23 9.32
C ALA A 42 10.37 -6.73 9.42
N LEU A 43 9.11 -7.16 9.24
CA LEU A 43 8.75 -8.58 9.21
C LEU A 43 9.45 -9.35 8.09
N ALA A 44 9.53 -8.79 6.89
CA ALA A 44 10.25 -9.41 5.77
C ALA A 44 11.75 -9.58 6.08
N SER A 45 12.35 -8.59 6.76
CA SER A 45 13.75 -8.63 7.18
C SER A 45 14.01 -9.73 8.20
N TYR A 46 13.15 -9.86 9.22
CA TYR A 46 13.25 -10.95 10.19
C TYR A 46 13.00 -12.33 9.55
N ALA A 47 11.99 -12.44 8.68
CA ALA A 47 11.71 -13.68 7.94
C ALA A 47 12.91 -14.11 7.08
N LYS A 48 13.60 -13.14 6.44
CA LYS A 48 14.83 -13.41 5.69
C LYS A 48 15.94 -13.95 6.59
N GLN A 49 16.14 -13.38 7.78
CA GLN A 49 17.13 -13.87 8.76
C GLN A 49 16.80 -15.28 9.24
N ALA A 50 15.51 -15.57 9.47
CA ALA A 50 15.02 -16.88 9.88
C ALA A 50 14.95 -17.92 8.73
N LYS A 51 15.30 -17.53 7.49
CA LYS A 51 15.13 -18.35 6.27
C LYS A 51 13.68 -18.83 6.04
N ASP A 52 12.70 -18.04 6.48
CA ASP A 52 11.28 -18.30 6.27
C ASP A 52 10.79 -17.59 4.98
N ASP A 53 10.86 -18.31 3.87
CA ASP A 53 10.42 -17.81 2.56
C ASP A 53 8.90 -17.57 2.48
N ALA A 54 8.10 -18.30 3.25
CA ALA A 54 6.64 -18.17 3.22
C ALA A 54 6.22 -16.87 3.91
N MET A 55 6.78 -16.61 5.10
CA MET A 55 6.52 -15.38 5.83
C MET A 55 7.08 -14.16 5.09
N ARG A 56 8.27 -14.26 4.47
CA ARG A 56 8.82 -13.18 3.64
C ARG A 56 7.87 -12.81 2.50
N LYS A 57 7.42 -13.79 1.71
CA LYS A 57 6.46 -13.56 0.61
C LYS A 57 5.15 -12.96 1.09
N MET A 58 4.68 -13.34 2.27
CA MET A 58 3.45 -12.78 2.85
C MET A 58 3.64 -11.32 3.25
N ALA A 59 4.74 -11.00 3.94
CA ALA A 59 5.09 -9.64 4.33
C ALA A 59 5.26 -8.73 3.11
N ASP A 60 5.98 -9.18 2.08
CA ASP A 60 6.16 -8.44 0.81
C ASP A 60 4.81 -8.11 0.15
N ARG A 61 3.84 -9.03 0.18
CA ARG A 61 2.50 -8.80 -0.37
C ARG A 61 1.73 -7.74 0.43
N ILE A 62 1.86 -7.73 1.75
CA ILE A 62 1.23 -6.73 2.61
C ILE A 62 1.86 -5.36 2.34
N GLN A 63 3.19 -5.29 2.29
CA GLN A 63 3.93 -4.08 1.98
C GLN A 63 3.51 -3.50 0.62
N ALA A 64 3.45 -4.35 -0.42
CA ALA A 64 3.04 -3.93 -1.76
C ALA A 64 1.60 -3.37 -1.80
N ARG A 65 0.67 -3.96 -1.04
CA ARG A 65 -0.70 -3.45 -0.92
C ARG A 65 -0.75 -2.10 -0.22
N ALA A 66 -0.02 -1.94 0.87
CA ALA A 66 0.04 -0.68 1.62
C ALA A 66 0.64 0.45 0.76
N ILE A 67 1.73 0.18 0.03
CA ILE A 67 2.36 1.14 -0.90
C ILE A 67 1.39 1.52 -2.03
N ARG A 68 0.66 0.55 -2.60
CA ARG A 68 -0.35 0.83 -3.64
C ARG A 68 -1.45 1.74 -3.10
N ARG A 69 -2.02 1.41 -1.94
CA ARG A 69 -3.08 2.20 -1.31
C ARG A 69 -2.60 3.62 -1.00
N CYS A 70 -1.38 3.76 -0.51
CA CYS A 70 -0.75 5.06 -0.31
C CYS A 70 -0.73 5.88 -1.61
N GLY A 71 -0.34 5.27 -2.73
CA GLY A 71 -0.34 5.93 -4.04
C GLY A 71 -1.73 6.33 -4.54
N GLU A 72 -2.76 5.53 -4.26
CA GLU A 72 -4.16 5.85 -4.57
C GLU A 72 -4.64 7.07 -3.77
N LEU A 73 -4.38 7.11 -2.46
CA LEU A 73 -4.71 8.26 -1.60
C LEU A 73 -3.97 9.51 -2.06
N LEU A 74 -2.70 9.37 -2.45
CA LEU A 74 -1.91 10.48 -3.01
C LEU A 74 -2.46 10.99 -4.33
N ARG A 75 -3.09 10.15 -5.17
CA ARG A 75 -3.74 10.58 -6.42
C ARG A 75 -5.00 11.41 -6.15
N GLN A 76 -5.71 11.14 -5.06
CA GLN A 76 -6.91 11.89 -4.67
C GLN A 76 -6.58 13.30 -4.18
N ILE A 77 -5.38 13.51 -3.62
CA ILE A 77 -4.90 14.86 -3.31
C ILE A 77 -4.57 15.55 -4.61
N ASP A 78 -5.19 16.70 -4.88
CA ASP A 78 -5.01 17.46 -6.12
C ASP A 78 -3.52 17.56 -6.53
N ALA A 79 -3.25 17.14 -7.76
CA ALA A 79 -1.98 17.51 -8.38
C ALA A 79 -2.06 19.00 -8.61
N SER A 80 -1.21 19.79 -7.94
CA SER A 80 -0.97 21.17 -8.36
C SER A 80 -0.80 21.15 -9.87
N LYS A 81 -1.70 21.87 -10.57
CA LYS A 81 -1.87 21.82 -12.04
C LYS A 81 -0.51 21.71 -12.72
N GLY A 82 -0.34 20.65 -13.51
CA GLY A 82 0.92 20.32 -14.18
C GLY A 82 1.33 21.41 -15.16
N GLY A 83 2.04 22.41 -14.65
CA GLY A 83 2.82 23.35 -15.43
C GLY A 83 4.28 23.17 -15.07
N ARG A 84 5.17 23.27 -16.06
CA ARG A 84 6.60 23.42 -15.79
C ARG A 84 6.76 24.65 -14.89
N PRO A 85 7.32 24.53 -13.67
CA PRO A 85 7.56 25.71 -12.85
C PRO A 85 8.44 26.67 -13.66
N PRO A 86 8.14 27.97 -13.69
CA PRO A 86 9.01 28.93 -14.34
C PRO A 86 10.42 28.72 -13.79
N LYS A 87 11.41 28.60 -14.70
CA LYS A 87 12.82 28.60 -14.31
C LYS A 87 13.00 29.82 -13.40
N THR A 88 13.62 29.63 -12.24
CA THR A 88 13.82 30.63 -11.17
C THR A 88 12.54 31.11 -10.46
N GLN A 89 12.10 30.37 -9.42
CA GLN A 89 11.63 31.00 -8.19
C GLN A 89 12.18 30.24 -6.98
N ALA A 90 13.20 30.82 -6.34
CA ALA A 90 13.56 30.49 -4.97
C ALA A 90 12.36 30.87 -4.09
N GLY A 91 11.52 29.88 -3.75
CA GLY A 91 10.25 30.13 -3.06
C GLY A 91 9.08 29.25 -3.51
N ALA A 92 9.28 28.25 -4.38
CA ALA A 92 8.22 27.33 -4.78
C ALA A 92 7.57 26.66 -3.55
N HIS A 93 6.33 27.07 -3.24
CA HIS A 93 5.57 26.44 -2.15
C HIS A 93 5.35 24.96 -2.46
N PRO A 94 5.59 24.06 -1.48
CA PRO A 94 5.38 22.64 -1.71
C PRO A 94 3.93 22.38 -2.09
N SER A 95 3.73 21.59 -3.15
CA SER A 95 2.40 21.15 -3.59
C SER A 95 1.60 20.55 -2.43
N SER A 96 0.26 20.64 -2.50
CA SER A 96 -0.65 20.05 -1.49
C SER A 96 -0.28 18.60 -1.16
N ARG A 97 0.04 17.82 -2.20
CA ARG A 97 0.52 16.44 -2.08
C ARG A 97 1.87 16.32 -1.38
N SER A 98 2.81 17.22 -1.63
CA SER A 98 4.13 17.23 -0.96
C SER A 98 4.01 17.55 0.53
N LYS A 99 3.10 18.45 0.91
CA LYS A 99 2.81 18.76 2.31
C LYS A 99 2.18 17.55 3.00
N ALA A 100 1.16 16.94 2.38
CA ALA A 100 0.51 15.75 2.92
C ALA A 100 1.48 14.58 3.14
N THR A 101 2.43 14.36 2.22
CA THR A 101 3.47 13.33 2.42
C THR A 101 4.45 13.67 3.52
N ALA A 102 4.86 14.94 3.65
CA ALA A 102 5.77 15.37 4.70
C ALA A 102 5.12 15.22 6.08
N SER A 103 3.85 15.63 6.21
CA SER A 103 3.06 15.45 7.44
C SER A 103 2.85 13.97 7.79
N ALA A 104 2.76 13.09 6.80
CA ALA A 104 2.66 11.65 6.99
C ALA A 104 4.02 10.95 7.14
N GLY A 105 5.15 11.68 7.17
CA GLY A 105 6.49 11.11 7.32
C GLY A 105 7.02 10.34 6.11
N LEU A 106 6.43 10.52 4.92
CA LEU A 106 6.94 9.90 3.69
C LEU A 106 8.08 10.73 3.08
N SER A 107 9.16 10.05 2.72
CA SER A 107 10.22 10.66 1.90
C SER A 107 9.75 10.90 0.46
N GLU A 108 10.46 11.77 -0.26
CA GLU A 108 10.17 12.03 -1.67
C GLU A 108 10.25 10.75 -2.52
N HIS A 109 11.21 9.87 -2.21
CA HIS A 109 11.38 8.59 -2.89
C HIS A 109 10.18 7.66 -2.61
N GLN A 110 9.74 7.54 -1.36
CA GLN A 110 8.58 6.74 -0.98
C GLN A 110 7.31 7.24 -1.69
N ARG A 111 7.11 8.56 -1.76
CA ARG A 111 6.01 9.17 -2.52
C ARG A 111 6.04 8.79 -4.00
N LYS A 112 7.20 8.93 -4.67
CA LYS A 112 7.35 8.59 -6.10
C LYS A 112 7.08 7.11 -6.35
N THR A 113 7.59 6.24 -5.48
CA THR A 113 7.36 4.79 -5.56
C THR A 113 5.89 4.45 -5.37
N ALA A 114 5.22 5.01 -4.35
CA ALA A 114 3.79 4.79 -4.11
C ALA A 114 2.94 5.19 -5.33
N LEU A 115 3.19 6.38 -5.89
CA LEU A 115 2.50 6.84 -7.10
C LEU A 115 2.74 5.91 -8.30
N ARG A 116 3.98 5.44 -8.51
CA ARG A 116 4.31 4.49 -9.58
C ARG A 116 3.57 3.16 -9.37
N VAL A 117 3.59 2.60 -8.15
CA VAL A 117 2.93 1.32 -7.83
C VAL A 117 1.40 1.41 -8.00
N ALA A 118 0.79 2.52 -7.64
CA ALA A 118 -0.64 2.77 -7.88
C ALA A 118 -0.99 2.96 -9.37
N SER A 119 -0.01 3.19 -10.23
CA SER A 119 -0.19 3.30 -11.68
C SER A 119 -0.13 1.96 -12.40
N ILE A 120 0.37 0.92 -11.73
CA ILE A 120 0.47 -0.42 -12.30
C ILE A 120 -0.94 -1.04 -12.30
N PRO A 121 -1.47 -1.48 -13.44
CA PRO A 121 -2.75 -2.18 -13.50
C PRO A 121 -2.74 -3.37 -12.52
N GLY A 122 -3.83 -3.55 -11.78
CA GLY A 122 -4.02 -4.74 -10.97
C GLY A 122 -3.98 -6.02 -11.84
N PRO A 123 -3.73 -7.19 -11.24
CA PRO A 123 -3.86 -8.44 -11.98
C PRO A 123 -5.23 -8.48 -12.67
N ARG A 124 -5.26 -8.81 -13.96
CA ARG A 124 -6.50 -9.13 -14.65
C ARG A 124 -7.11 -10.31 -13.89
N HIS A 125 -8.24 -10.07 -13.24
CA HIS A 125 -9.06 -11.15 -12.72
C HIS A 125 -9.81 -11.74 -13.91
N ASP A 126 -9.10 -12.55 -14.69
CA ASP A 126 -9.74 -13.45 -15.64
C ASP A 126 -10.45 -14.48 -14.75
N GLY A 127 -11.79 -14.38 -14.73
CA GLY A 127 -12.67 -15.18 -13.88
C GLY A 127 -12.76 -16.64 -14.29
#